data_AF-K1ZG57-F1
#
_entry.id   AF-K1ZG57-F1
#
_cell.length_a   1.000
_cell.length_b   1.000
_cell.length_c   1.000
_cell.angle_alpha   90.00
_cell.angle_beta   90.00
_cell.angle_gamma   90.00
#
_symmetry.space_group_name_H-M   'P 1'
#
loop_
_entity.id
_entity.type
_entity.pdbx_description
1 polymer ?
#
loop_
_entity_poly.entity_id
_entity_poly.type
_entity_poly.pdbx_seq_one_letter_code
_entity_poly.pdbx_strand_id
1 'polypeptide(L)'
;MQTGIELRNYETDTIVSSTITAINSTTASITPVTNLSPSTSYYLFVSSSVQDTDGNNLEEVWIDKTAHEFTTVPDSGAPVITLVGDSTVNLHVGDTYTELGATAVDAIDGSINVTTTGSVNTNTAGAYTITYTATDNSSNS
;
A
#
# COMPACT_ATOMS: atom_id res chain seq x y z
N MET A 1 7.90 2.85 28.07
CA MET A 1 8.09 1.45 28.50
C MET A 1 8.43 0.67 27.24
N GLN A 2 9.65 0.16 27.13
CA GLN A 2 10.08 -0.59 25.96
C GLN A 2 9.37 -1.94 26.02
N THR A 3 8.38 -2.16 25.15
CA THR A 3 7.59 -3.40 25.12
C THR A 3 8.47 -4.52 24.60
N GLY A 4 8.60 -5.61 25.35
CA GLY A 4 9.39 -6.77 24.94
C GLY A 4 8.74 -7.65 23.87
N ILE A 5 7.54 -7.29 23.40
CA ILE A 5 6.85 -7.96 22.28
C ILE A 5 6.82 -6.99 21.10
N GLU A 6 7.35 -7.40 19.96
CA GLU A 6 7.55 -6.56 18.79
C GLU A 6 7.21 -7.32 17.51
N LEU A 7 6.42 -6.69 16.63
CA LEU A 7 6.30 -7.12 15.24
C LEU A 7 7.48 -6.52 14.47
N ARG A 8 8.21 -7.34 13.71
CA ARG A 8 9.39 -6.88 12.95
C ARG A 8 9.32 -7.31 11.49
N ASN A 9 9.88 -6.49 10.61
CA ASN A 9 10.13 -6.89 9.23
C ASN A 9 11.21 -7.97 9.20
N TYR A 10 10.98 -9.03 8.42
CA TYR A 10 11.87 -10.19 8.40
C TYR A 10 13.26 -9.86 7.86
N GLU A 11 13.33 -9.12 6.75
CA GLU A 11 14.58 -8.78 6.06
C GLU A 11 15.36 -7.69 6.78
N THR A 12 14.71 -6.58 7.14
CA THR A 12 15.39 -5.40 7.68
C THR A 12 15.55 -5.43 9.20
N ASP A 13 14.88 -6.36 9.89
CA ASP A 13 14.82 -6.44 11.35
C ASP A 13 14.28 -5.17 12.04
N THR A 14 13.58 -4.31 11.31
CA THR A 14 13.01 -3.07 11.85
C THR A 14 11.66 -3.33 12.51
N ILE A 15 11.41 -2.68 13.64
CA ILE A 15 10.13 -2.73 14.36
C ILE A 15 9.02 -2.10 13.51
N VAL A 16 7.89 -2.79 13.41
CA VAL A 16 6.65 -2.32 12.80
C VAL A 16 5.77 -1.74 13.90
N SER A 17 5.29 -0.52 13.71
CA SER A 17 4.45 0.20 14.69
C SER A 17 2.99 -0.26 14.66
N SER A 18 2.76 -1.58 14.75
CA SER A 18 1.43 -2.19 14.80
C SER A 18 1.29 -3.09 16.02
N THR A 19 0.09 -3.11 16.59
CA THR A 19 -0.27 -3.97 17.72
C THR A 19 -0.88 -5.26 17.21
N ILE A 20 -0.56 -6.38 17.87
CA ILE A 20 -1.20 -7.68 17.65
C ILE A 20 -2.24 -7.88 18.76
N THR A 21 -3.48 -8.20 18.40
CA THR A 21 -4.55 -8.52 19.35
C THR A 21 -5.14 -9.87 19.00
N ALA A 22 -5.10 -10.81 19.94
CA ALA A 22 -5.73 -12.12 19.75
C ALA A 22 -7.25 -11.94 19.59
N ILE A 23 -7.82 -12.58 18.57
CA ILE A 23 -9.28 -12.63 18.34
C ILE A 23 -9.84 -13.90 18.96
N ASN A 24 -9.16 -15.03 18.74
CA ASN A 24 -9.47 -16.34 19.30
C ASN A 24 -8.19 -17.18 19.36
N SER A 25 -8.32 -18.48 19.63
CA SER A 25 -7.19 -19.40 19.78
C SER A 25 -6.35 -19.62 18.52
N THR A 26 -6.84 -19.22 17.34
CA THR A 26 -6.16 -19.49 16.06
C THR A 26 -5.96 -18.24 15.20
N THR A 27 -6.49 -17.08 15.60
CA THR A 27 -6.42 -15.85 14.81
C THR A 27 -6.17 -14.62 15.67
N ALA A 28 -5.45 -13.65 15.10
CA ALA A 28 -5.17 -12.35 15.69
C ALA A 28 -5.35 -11.25 14.64
N SER A 29 -5.68 -10.04 15.09
CA SER A 29 -5.67 -8.83 14.27
C SER A 29 -4.37 -8.06 14.46
N ILE A 30 -3.83 -7.51 13.37
CA ILE A 30 -2.70 -6.58 13.39
C ILE A 30 -3.23 -5.18 13.05
N THR A 31 -2.93 -4.19 13.88
CA THR A 31 -3.49 -2.84 13.73
C THR A 31 -2.46 -1.73 13.99
N PRO A 32 -2.29 -0.75 13.10
CA PRO A 32 -2.95 -0.65 11.78
C PRO A 32 -2.34 -1.65 10.78
N VAL A 33 -3.17 -2.19 9.90
CA VAL A 33 -2.72 -3.09 8.81
C VAL A 33 -1.92 -2.33 7.74
N THR A 34 -2.12 -1.02 7.62
CA THR A 34 -1.44 -0.14 6.66
C THR A 34 0.07 -0.03 6.87
N ASN A 35 0.58 -0.47 8.03
CA ASN A 35 2.03 -0.53 8.27
C ASN A 35 2.67 -1.81 7.73
N LEU A 36 1.87 -2.72 7.16
CA LEU A 36 2.32 -3.96 6.56
C LEU A 36 2.23 -3.81 5.05
N SER A 37 3.37 -4.00 4.38
CA SER A 37 3.45 -4.02 2.93
C SER A 37 2.94 -5.35 2.39
N PRO A 38 2.32 -5.39 1.19
CA PRO A 38 1.95 -6.63 0.52
C PRO A 38 3.15 -7.53 0.21
N SER A 39 2.93 -8.83 0.06
CA SER A 39 3.96 -9.82 -0.30
C SER A 39 5.24 -9.75 0.55
N THR A 40 5.14 -9.30 1.81
CA THR A 40 6.28 -9.02 2.67
C THR A 40 6.25 -9.92 3.89
N SER A 41 7.42 -10.51 4.23
CA SER A 41 7.56 -11.35 5.41
C SER A 41 7.83 -10.52 6.66
N TYR A 42 7.17 -10.91 7.74
CA TYR A 42 7.29 -10.34 9.08
C TYR A 42 7.42 -11.47 10.09
N TYR A 43 7.87 -11.16 11.30
CA TYR A 43 7.92 -12.13 12.38
C TYR A 43 7.68 -11.47 13.73
N LEU A 44 7.27 -12.28 14.71
CA LEU A 44 7.10 -11.83 16.09
C LEU A 44 8.39 -12.04 16.87
N PHE A 45 8.92 -10.95 17.43
CA PHE A 45 10.06 -10.95 18.33
C PHE A 45 9.58 -10.78 19.76
N VAL A 46 10.03 -11.65 20.66
CA VAL A 46 9.71 -11.55 22.08
C VAL A 46 10.99 -11.65 22.89
N SER A 47 11.31 -10.63 23.69
CA SER A 47 12.49 -10.57 24.55
C SER A 47 12.24 -11.19 25.93
N SER A 48 13.32 -11.37 26.71
CA SER A 48 13.26 -11.90 28.08
C SER A 48 12.67 -10.94 29.12
N SER A 49 12.24 -9.73 28.75
CA SER A 49 11.68 -8.74 29.67
C SER A 49 10.14 -8.69 29.68
N VAL A 50 9.48 -9.66 29.05
CA VAL A 50 8.02 -9.73 29.01
C VAL A 50 7.48 -10.40 30.27
N GLN A 51 6.52 -9.74 30.89
CA GLN A 51 5.77 -10.23 32.04
C GLN A 51 4.27 -10.11 31.78
N ASP A 52 3.48 -11.01 32.36
CA ASP A 52 2.03 -10.85 32.40
C ASP A 52 1.60 -9.80 33.46
N THR A 53 0.29 -9.56 33.59
CA THR A 53 -0.25 -8.58 34.53
C THR A 53 -0.08 -8.96 36.00
N ASP A 54 0.18 -10.24 36.27
CA ASP A 54 0.42 -10.77 37.62
C ASP A 54 1.93 -10.79 37.95
N GLY A 55 2.79 -10.36 37.01
CA GLY A 55 4.23 -10.25 37.15
C GLY A 55 5.00 -11.54 36.84
N ASN A 56 4.35 -12.55 36.24
CA ASN A 56 5.02 -13.77 35.83
C ASN A 56 5.87 -13.49 34.59
N ASN A 57 7.15 -13.85 34.62
CA ASN A 57 8.03 -13.71 33.46
C ASN A 57 7.68 -14.74 32.39
N LEU A 58 7.78 -14.35 31.14
CA LEU A 58 7.80 -15.28 30.02
C LEU A 58 9.05 -16.17 30.11
N GLU A 59 8.85 -17.48 30.13
CA GLU A 59 9.95 -18.46 30.26
C GLU A 59 10.74 -18.61 28.96
N GLU A 60 10.07 -18.57 27.80
CA GLU A 60 10.65 -18.77 26.49
C GLU A 60 10.68 -17.47 25.67
N VAL A 61 11.86 -17.14 25.15
CA VAL A 61 12.12 -15.94 24.34
C VAL A 61 11.93 -16.30 22.86
N TRP A 62 11.17 -15.51 22.10
CA TRP A 62 10.98 -15.73 20.66
C TRP A 62 11.97 -14.87 19.87
N ILE A 63 13.17 -15.40 19.65
CA ILE A 63 14.24 -14.74 18.87
C ILE A 63 14.51 -15.40 17.51
N ASP A 64 14.04 -16.63 17.29
CA ASP A 64 14.14 -17.28 15.98
C ASP A 64 13.06 -16.72 15.05
N LYS A 65 13.49 -16.07 13.98
CA LYS A 65 12.61 -15.48 12.97
C LYS A 65 11.77 -16.54 12.27
N THR A 66 12.37 -17.66 11.89
CA THR A 66 11.75 -18.67 11.02
C THR A 66 10.62 -19.44 11.72
N ALA A 67 10.71 -19.58 13.04
CA ALA A 67 9.68 -20.26 13.84
C ALA A 67 8.38 -19.43 13.99
N HIS A 68 8.45 -18.11 13.76
CA HIS A 68 7.36 -17.17 14.05
C HIS A 68 7.12 -16.17 12.92
N GLU A 69 7.48 -16.53 11.68
CA GLU A 69 7.25 -15.69 10.51
C GLU A 69 5.86 -15.88 9.91
N PHE A 70 5.43 -14.86 9.17
CA PHE A 70 4.30 -14.93 8.25
C PHE A 70 4.55 -13.97 7.08
N THR A 71 3.86 -14.22 5.96
CA THR A 71 3.91 -13.36 4.78
C THR A 71 2.53 -12.77 4.52
N THR A 72 2.47 -11.48 4.25
CA THR A 72 1.23 -10.82 3.84
C THR A 72 0.78 -11.27 2.46
N VAL A 73 -0.52 -11.19 2.19
CA VAL A 73 -1.07 -11.50 0.86
C VAL A 73 -0.53 -10.52 -0.19
N PRO A 74 -0.41 -10.95 -1.45
CA PRO A 74 -0.07 -10.05 -2.54
C PRO A 74 -1.19 -9.05 -2.77
N ASP A 75 -0.79 -7.86 -3.20
CA ASP A 75 -1.71 -6.87 -3.75
C ASP A 75 -1.91 -7.15 -5.25
N SER A 76 -3.18 -7.14 -5.65
CA SER A 76 -3.64 -7.49 -6.99
C SER A 76 -4.69 -6.51 -7.52
N GLY A 77 -4.95 -5.41 -6.79
CA GLY A 77 -5.88 -4.38 -7.21
C GLY A 77 -5.19 -3.42 -8.16
N ALA A 78 -5.77 -3.14 -9.32
CA ALA A 78 -5.26 -2.08 -10.19
C ALA A 78 -5.74 -0.70 -9.70
N PRO A 79 -4.94 0.38 -9.89
CA PRO A 79 -5.36 1.74 -9.61
C PRO A 79 -6.63 2.14 -10.37
N VAL A 80 -7.50 2.91 -9.71
CA VAL A 80 -8.67 3.52 -10.34
C VAL A 80 -8.34 4.94 -10.79
N ILE A 81 -8.34 5.18 -12.10
CA ILE A 81 -8.15 6.51 -12.69
C ILE A 81 -9.50 7.25 -12.75
N THR A 82 -9.51 8.49 -12.28
CA THR A 82 -10.62 9.45 -12.42
C THR A 82 -10.14 10.65 -13.22
N LEU A 83 -10.78 10.89 -14.37
CA LEU A 83 -10.46 12.04 -15.23
C LEU A 83 -10.90 13.35 -14.56
N VAL A 84 -10.08 14.40 -14.67
CA VAL A 84 -10.48 15.75 -14.29
C VAL A 84 -11.09 16.43 -15.51
N GLY A 85 -12.40 16.66 -15.50
CA GLY A 85 -13.14 17.23 -16.63
C GLY A 85 -13.79 16.18 -17.54
N ASP A 86 -14.12 16.59 -18.76
CA ASP A 86 -14.92 15.77 -19.68
C ASP A 86 -14.07 14.72 -20.41
N SER A 87 -14.60 13.51 -20.55
CA SER A 87 -13.98 12.42 -21.35
C SER A 87 -13.94 12.72 -22.85
N THR A 88 -14.67 13.74 -23.30
CA THR A 88 -14.69 14.17 -24.69
C THR A 88 -14.87 15.68 -24.74
N VAL A 89 -13.89 16.35 -25.32
CA VAL A 89 -13.90 17.81 -25.52
C VAL A 89 -14.06 18.10 -27.01
N ASN A 90 -15.12 18.81 -27.38
CA ASN A 90 -15.36 19.25 -28.75
C ASN A 90 -14.83 20.67 -28.93
N LEU A 91 -13.99 20.87 -29.94
CA LEU A 91 -13.33 22.14 -30.23
C LEU A 91 -13.52 22.52 -31.71
N HIS A 92 -13.60 23.81 -32.00
CA HIS A 92 -13.43 24.32 -33.35
C HIS A 92 -11.93 24.42 -33.67
N VAL A 93 -11.60 24.44 -34.97
CA VAL A 93 -10.22 24.64 -35.40
C VAL A 93 -9.71 26.00 -34.91
N GLY A 94 -8.56 26.00 -34.25
CA GLY A 94 -7.92 27.18 -33.66
C GLY A 94 -8.29 27.44 -32.19
N ASP A 95 -9.25 26.70 -31.61
CA ASP A 95 -9.55 26.81 -30.19
C ASP A 95 -8.35 26.36 -29.32
N THR A 96 -8.32 26.82 -28.08
CA THR A 96 -7.32 26.38 -27.10
C THR A 96 -7.78 25.09 -26.43
N TYR A 97 -6.92 24.09 -26.43
CA TYR A 97 -7.07 22.90 -25.61
C TYR A 97 -6.17 23.02 -24.38
N THR A 98 -6.74 22.83 -23.19
CA THR A 98 -6.00 22.74 -21.93
C THR A 98 -6.23 21.38 -21.34
N GLU A 99 -5.15 20.62 -21.13
CA GLU A 99 -5.22 19.35 -20.45
C GLU A 99 -5.43 19.59 -18.94
N LEU A 100 -6.50 19.02 -18.40
CA LEU A 100 -6.89 19.09 -16.99
C LEU A 100 -6.35 17.91 -16.18
N GLY A 101 -5.92 16.84 -16.86
CA GLY A 101 -5.26 15.68 -16.26
C GLY A 101 -6.24 14.68 -15.65
N ALA A 102 -5.70 13.77 -14.85
CA ALA A 102 -6.46 12.77 -14.11
C ALA A 102 -5.80 12.48 -12.77
N THR A 103 -6.57 11.94 -11.83
CA THR A 103 -6.08 11.41 -10.54
C THR A 103 -6.22 9.89 -10.52
N ALA A 104 -5.32 9.19 -9.82
CA ALA A 104 -5.45 7.75 -9.61
C ALA A 104 -5.34 7.41 -8.12
N VAL A 105 -6.14 6.44 -7.68
CA VAL A 105 -6.09 5.90 -6.31
C VAL A 105 -6.09 4.39 -6.38
N ASP A 106 -5.19 3.76 -5.63
CA ASP A 106 -5.20 2.34 -5.31
C ASP A 106 -5.66 2.12 -3.85
N ALA A 107 -6.27 0.97 -3.59
CA ALA A 107 -6.85 0.63 -2.28
C ALA A 107 -5.80 0.43 -1.18
N ILE A 108 -4.58 0.01 -1.54
CA ILE A 108 -3.48 -0.31 -0.62
C ILE A 108 -2.45 0.82 -0.63
N ASP A 109 -2.05 1.31 -1.80
CA ASP A 109 -1.00 2.33 -1.96
C ASP A 109 -1.53 3.77 -1.83
N GLY A 110 -2.86 3.97 -1.89
CA GLY A 110 -3.46 5.29 -1.84
C GLY A 110 -3.26 6.07 -3.15
N SER A 111 -2.81 7.33 -3.08
CA SER A 111 -2.68 8.16 -4.29
C SER A 111 -1.55 7.67 -5.19
N ILE A 112 -1.86 7.41 -6.46
CA ILE A 112 -0.90 6.97 -7.48
C ILE A 112 -0.70 8.08 -8.51
N ASN A 113 0.54 8.22 -8.99
CA ASN A 113 0.87 9.18 -10.05
C ASN A 113 0.27 8.72 -11.39
N VAL A 114 -0.38 9.65 -12.10
CA VAL A 114 -0.89 9.40 -13.45
C VAL A 114 0.10 9.90 -14.49
N THR A 115 0.47 9.03 -15.42
CA THR A 115 1.22 9.40 -16.61
C THR A 115 0.23 9.72 -17.74
N THR A 116 0.40 10.90 -18.34
CA THR A 116 -0.44 11.37 -19.45
C THR A 116 0.39 11.39 -20.74
N THR A 117 -0.14 10.79 -21.81
CA THR A 117 0.52 10.73 -23.12
C THR A 117 -0.45 11.09 -24.24
N GLY A 118 0.08 11.55 -25.37
CA GLY A 118 -0.70 12.06 -26.49
C GLY A 118 -0.50 13.57 -26.69
N SER A 119 -1.00 14.08 -27.81
CA SER A 119 -0.95 15.51 -28.12
C SER A 119 -2.13 15.88 -29.01
N VAL A 120 -2.64 17.10 -28.83
CA VAL A 120 -3.75 17.65 -29.59
C VAL A 120 -3.23 18.80 -30.45
N ASN A 121 -3.37 18.71 -31.77
CA ASN A 121 -3.09 19.82 -32.67
C ASN A 121 -4.42 20.51 -33.05
N THR A 122 -4.75 21.60 -32.37
CA THR A 122 -6.02 22.31 -32.59
C THR A 122 -6.08 23.08 -33.91
N ASN A 123 -4.98 23.20 -34.66
CA ASN A 123 -4.96 23.82 -35.98
C ASN A 123 -5.38 22.88 -37.12
N THR A 124 -5.65 21.61 -36.82
CA THR A 124 -6.04 20.61 -37.81
C THR A 124 -7.28 19.88 -37.31
N ALA A 125 -8.33 19.85 -38.13
CA ALA A 125 -9.52 19.10 -37.78
C ALA A 125 -9.21 17.60 -37.73
N GLY A 126 -9.59 16.93 -36.64
CA GLY A 126 -9.33 15.51 -36.44
C GLY A 126 -9.73 15.06 -35.04
N ALA A 127 -9.75 13.74 -34.84
CA ALA A 127 -9.85 13.16 -33.52
C ALA A 127 -8.44 12.94 -32.96
N TYR A 128 -8.20 13.48 -31.77
CA TYR A 128 -6.96 13.31 -31.02
C TYR A 128 -7.26 12.55 -29.73
N THR A 129 -6.36 11.67 -29.31
CA THR A 129 -6.51 10.86 -28.10
C THR A 129 -5.43 11.21 -27.11
N ILE A 130 -5.84 11.47 -25.87
CA ILE A 130 -4.96 11.53 -24.72
C ILE A 130 -5.17 10.24 -23.92
N THR A 131 -4.07 9.59 -23.56
CA THR A 131 -4.05 8.33 -22.81
C THR A 131 -3.50 8.57 -21.42
N TYR A 132 -4.20 8.04 -20.42
CA TYR A 132 -3.83 8.07 -19.02
C TYR A 132 -3.47 6.67 -18.55
N THR A 133 -2.35 6.53 -17.86
CA THR A 133 -1.91 5.28 -17.25
C THR A 133 -1.47 5.52 -15.82
N ALA A 134 -1.79 4.59 -14.93
CA ALA A 134 -1.33 4.57 -13.55
C ALA A 134 -0.82 3.15 -13.26
N THR A 135 0.26 3.05 -12.49
CA THR A 135 0.82 1.77 -12.06
C THR A 135 1.15 1.89 -10.58
N ASP A 136 0.66 0.95 -9.77
CA ASP A 136 0.91 0.92 -8.33
C ASP A 136 2.30 0.34 -7.99
N ASN A 137 2.61 0.22 -6.70
CA ASN A 137 3.90 -0.32 -6.25
C ASN A 137 4.02 -1.84 -6.48
N SER A 138 2.88 -2.52 -6.60
CA SER A 138 2.75 -3.95 -6.89
C SER A 138 2.78 -4.26 -8.40
N SER A 139 2.93 -3.23 -9.24
CA SER A 139 2.93 -3.30 -10.70
C SER A 139 1.58 -3.66 -11.36
N ASN A 140 0.45 -3.38 -10.70
CA ASN A 140 -0.87 -3.46 -11.32
C ASN A 140 -1.21 -2.14 -12.05
N SER A 141 -1.94 -2.23 -13.18
CA SER A 141 -2.27 -1.09 -14.07
C SER A 141 -3.57 -1.28 -14.82
#